data_AF-A0A9X0WNJ6-F1
#
_entry.id   AF-A0A9X0WNJ6-F1
#
_cell.length_a   1.000
_cell.length_b   1.000
_cell.length_c   1.000
_cell.angle_alpha   90.00
_cell.angle_beta   90.00
_cell.angle_gamma   90.00
#
_symmetry.space_group_name_H-M   'P 1'
#
loop_
_entity.id
_entity.type
_entity.pdbx_description
1 polymer ?
#
loop_
_entity_poly.entity_id
_entity_poly.type
_entity_poly.pdbx_seq_one_letter_code
_entity_poly.pdbx_strand_id
1 'polypeptide(L)'
;MKEFYETYKVYLTRKNLEIVALVVIILSALMVFVSAIPGQGVLTLDKGAIRYDGTLVRGKMNGKGTVTFKNGDTYTGNFVNGAFSGQGKFKAKAGWTYEGHFVNGQPEGKGTLTTEANVVYKGTFKQGIYQNAH
;
A
#
# COMPACT_ATOMS: atom_id res chain seq x y z
N MET A 1 -39.66 26.21 13.10
CA MET A 1 -39.19 26.63 11.76
C MET A 1 -39.05 28.14 11.62
N LYS A 2 -40.12 28.93 11.79
CA LYS A 2 -40.04 30.42 11.73
C LYS A 2 -39.11 31.01 12.80
N GLU A 3 -39.22 30.54 14.04
CA GLU A 3 -38.40 31.00 15.17
C GLU A 3 -36.90 30.77 14.94
N PHE A 4 -36.53 29.59 14.43
CA PHE A 4 -35.17 29.25 14.03
C PHE A 4 -34.65 30.17 12.91
N TYR A 5 -35.45 30.41 11.87
CA TYR A 5 -35.07 31.33 10.80
C TYR A 5 -34.84 32.75 11.31
N GLU A 6 -35.73 33.26 12.17
CA GLU A 6 -35.61 34.60 12.75
C GLU A 6 -34.37 34.76 13.65
N THR A 7 -33.98 33.72 14.39
CA THR A 7 -32.74 33.72 15.18
C THR A 7 -31.48 33.70 14.33
N TYR A 8 -31.47 32.93 13.22
CA TYR A 8 -30.26 32.70 12.42
C TYR A 8 -30.16 33.56 11.14
N LYS A 9 -31.20 34.29 10.74
CA LYS A 9 -31.19 35.14 9.52
C LYS A 9 -30.08 36.18 9.51
N VAL A 10 -29.70 36.69 10.68
CA VAL A 10 -28.60 37.67 10.84
C VAL A 10 -27.24 37.06 10.48
N TYR A 11 -27.10 35.73 10.62
CA TYR A 11 -25.90 34.98 10.28
C TYR A 11 -25.92 34.44 8.84
N LEU A 12 -27.10 34.27 8.23
CA LEU A 12 -27.32 33.86 6.83
C LEU A 12 -27.04 35.00 5.83
N THR A 13 -25.89 35.65 5.95
CA THR A 13 -25.40 36.59 4.94
C THR A 13 -24.57 35.85 3.89
N ARG A 14 -24.55 36.35 2.66
CA ARG A 14 -23.71 35.79 1.57
C ARG A 14 -22.26 35.60 2.01
N LYS A 15 -21.68 36.62 2.67
CA LYS A 15 -20.29 36.61 3.16
C LYS A 15 -20.05 35.50 4.18
N ASN A 16 -20.97 35.32 5.13
CA ASN A 16 -20.84 34.26 6.13
C ASN A 16 -21.00 32.87 5.51
N LEU A 17 -21.89 32.73 4.52
CA LEU A 17 -22.05 31.48 3.76
C LEU A 17 -20.79 31.14 2.95
N GLU A 18 -20.16 32.15 2.32
CA GLU A 18 -18.87 32.01 1.64
C GLU A 18 -17.76 31.60 2.61
N ILE A 19 -17.68 32.20 3.80
CA ILE A 19 -16.71 31.82 4.85
C ILE A 19 -16.95 30.39 5.32
N VAL A 20 -18.19 29.99 5.59
CA VAL A 20 -18.53 28.62 5.99
C VAL A 20 -18.15 27.63 4.88
N ALA A 21 -18.44 27.94 3.62
CA ALA A 21 -18.04 27.10 2.50
C ALA A 21 -16.51 26.95 2.39
N LEU A 22 -15.75 28.04 2.53
CA LEU A 22 -14.28 27.99 2.54
C LEU A 22 -13.74 27.17 3.71
N VAL A 23 -14.30 27.32 4.91
CA VAL A 23 -13.92 26.55 6.09
C VAL A 23 -14.20 25.05 5.87
N VAL A 24 -15.35 24.69 5.30
CA VAL A 24 -15.68 23.29 4.99
C VAL A 24 -14.73 22.71 3.94
N ILE A 25 -14.38 23.47 2.90
CA ILE A 25 -13.41 23.04 1.89
C ILE A 25 -12.03 22.82 2.52
N ILE A 26 -11.54 23.77 3.31
CA ILE A 26 -10.24 23.68 3.99
C ILE A 26 -10.23 22.51 4.96
N LEU A 27 -11.29 22.33 5.76
CA LEU A 27 -11.43 21.21 6.70
C LEU A 27 -11.45 19.86 5.97
N SER A 28 -12.18 19.77 4.87
CA SER A 28 -12.23 18.56 4.03
C SER A 28 -10.85 18.24 3.44
N ALA A 29 -10.15 19.25 2.92
CA ALA A 29 -8.79 19.09 2.40
C ALA A 29 -7.82 18.63 3.50
N LEU A 30 -7.85 19.27 4.68
CA LEU A 30 -7.01 18.89 5.83
C LEU A 30 -7.26 17.44 6.27
N MET A 31 -8.51 16.98 6.30
CA MET A 31 -8.87 15.62 6.68
C MET A 31 -8.26 14.58 5.73
N VAL A 32 -8.19 14.88 4.42
CA VAL A 32 -7.55 14.04 3.41
C VAL A 32 -6.05 13.90 3.66
N PHE A 33 -5.38 14.96 4.13
CA PHE A 33 -3.95 14.94 4.43
C PHE A 33 -3.63 14.17 5.71
N VAL A 34 -4.46 14.28 6.77
CA VAL A 34 -4.25 13.52 8.01
C VAL A 34 -4.31 12.00 7.77
N SER A 35 -5.15 11.55 6.84
CA SER A 35 -5.25 10.12 6.48
C SER A 35 -4.04 9.55 5.75
N ALA A 36 -3.16 10.40 5.21
CA ALA A 36 -1.98 10.00 4.45
C ALA A 36 -0.74 9.78 5.30
N ILE A 37 -0.81 10.02 6.62
CA ILE A 37 0.31 9.82 7.53
C ILE A 37 0.62 8.31 7.60
N PRO A 38 1.84 7.87 7.25
CA PRO A 38 2.25 6.49 7.37
C PRO A 38 2.28 6.07 8.85
N GLY A 39 1.61 4.98 9.18
CA GLY A 39 1.67 4.35 10.50
C GLY A 39 2.27 2.94 10.41
N GLN A 40 3.02 2.50 11.42
CA GLN A 40 3.40 1.09 11.51
C GLN A 40 2.21 0.29 12.07
N GLY A 41 1.98 -0.91 11.54
CA GLY A 41 0.90 -1.75 12.02
C GLY A 41 0.88 -3.14 11.41
N VAL A 42 0.00 -3.96 11.97
CA VAL A 42 -0.24 -5.33 11.50
C VAL A 42 -1.63 -5.41 10.87
N LEU A 43 -1.71 -5.95 9.66
CA LEU A 43 -2.98 -6.28 9.01
C LEU A 43 -3.13 -7.80 8.90
N THR A 44 -4.33 -8.26 9.20
CA THR A 44 -4.75 -9.65 8.99
C THR A 44 -5.86 -9.66 7.96
N LEU A 45 -5.59 -10.23 6.79
CA LEU A 45 -6.52 -10.27 5.65
C LEU A 45 -6.99 -11.71 5.38
N ASP A 46 -8.01 -11.86 4.54
CA ASP A 46 -8.51 -13.15 4.05
C ASP A 46 -8.77 -14.17 5.18
N LYS A 47 -9.48 -13.73 6.22
CA LYS A 47 -9.81 -14.54 7.42
C LYS A 47 -8.57 -15.13 8.11
N GLY A 48 -7.46 -14.39 8.10
CA GLY A 48 -6.20 -14.84 8.69
C GLY A 48 -5.27 -15.57 7.74
N ALA A 49 -5.59 -15.67 6.45
CA ALA A 49 -4.71 -16.30 5.48
C ALA A 49 -3.50 -15.44 5.11
N ILE A 50 -3.55 -14.13 5.35
CA ILE A 50 -2.47 -13.20 5.05
C ILE A 50 -2.22 -12.34 6.29
N ARG A 51 -0.98 -12.31 6.75
CA ARG A 51 -0.53 -11.40 7.81
C ARG A 51 0.52 -10.46 7.25
N TYR A 52 0.26 -9.17 7.33
CA TYR A 52 1.20 -8.12 6.97
C TYR A 52 1.69 -7.40 8.22
N ASP A 53 2.98 -7.13 8.29
CA ASP A 53 3.63 -6.32 9.32
C ASP A 53 4.46 -5.24 8.62
N GLY A 54 4.08 -3.97 8.80
CA GLY A 54 4.82 -2.88 8.21
C GLY A 54 4.02 -1.59 8.10
N THR A 55 4.39 -0.78 7.12
CA THR A 55 3.85 0.56 6.93
C THR A 55 2.46 0.54 6.28
N LEU A 56 1.54 1.27 6.90
CA LEU A 56 0.16 1.43 6.49
C LEU A 56 -0.11 2.89 6.16
N VAL A 57 -0.72 3.12 5.00
CA VAL A 57 -1.22 4.42 4.58
C VAL A 57 -2.68 4.23 4.17
N ARG A 58 -3.60 4.98 4.79
CA ARG A 58 -5.06 4.82 4.58
C ARG A 58 -5.55 3.38 4.71
N GLY A 59 -5.02 2.64 5.68
CA GLY A 59 -5.39 1.23 5.93
C GLY A 59 -4.91 0.23 4.87
N LYS A 60 -4.06 0.66 3.92
CA LYS A 60 -3.46 -0.20 2.90
C LYS A 60 -1.96 -0.37 3.14
N MET A 61 -1.44 -1.55 2.80
CA MET A 61 -0.01 -1.85 2.81
C MET A 61 0.71 -0.91 1.84
N ASN A 62 1.61 -0.08 2.36
CA ASN A 62 2.34 0.93 1.58
C ASN A 62 3.71 1.16 2.21
N GLY A 63 4.77 1.27 1.42
CA GLY A 63 6.13 1.38 1.93
C GLY A 63 6.70 0.03 2.34
N LYS A 64 7.62 0.00 3.31
CA LYS A 64 8.31 -1.24 3.70
C LYS A 64 7.45 -2.11 4.61
N GLY A 65 7.50 -3.43 4.39
CA GLY A 65 6.89 -4.40 5.28
C GLY A 65 7.24 -5.83 4.93
N THR A 66 6.68 -6.76 5.69
CA THR A 66 6.72 -8.20 5.43
C THR A 66 5.31 -8.75 5.40
N VAL A 67 4.98 -9.51 4.37
CA VAL A 67 3.76 -10.31 4.33
C VAL A 67 4.14 -11.79 4.51
N THR A 68 3.35 -12.48 5.32
CA THR A 68 3.40 -13.93 5.52
C THR A 68 2.06 -14.51 5.07
N PHE A 69 2.12 -15.44 4.14
CA PHE A 69 0.97 -16.16 3.63
C PHE A 69 0.72 -17.44 4.44
N LYS A 70 -0.53 -17.92 4.46
CA LYS A 70 -0.92 -19.15 5.15
C LYS A 70 -0.14 -20.38 4.67
N ASN A 71 0.25 -20.40 3.40
CA ASN A 71 1.06 -21.47 2.83
C ASN A 71 2.51 -21.43 3.33
N GLY A 72 2.92 -20.39 4.06
CA GLY A 72 4.27 -20.20 4.61
C GLY A 72 5.21 -19.40 3.72
N ASP A 73 4.76 -18.96 2.54
CA ASP A 73 5.51 -18.04 1.70
C ASP A 73 5.63 -16.69 2.41
N THR A 74 6.74 -15.99 2.15
CA THR A 74 6.95 -14.65 2.68
C THR A 74 7.45 -13.71 1.60
N TYR A 75 7.05 -12.45 1.70
CA TYR A 75 7.67 -11.36 0.94
C TYR A 75 8.05 -10.23 1.88
N THR A 76 9.29 -9.78 1.78
CA THR A 76 9.82 -8.63 2.50
C THR A 76 10.30 -7.60 1.49
N GLY A 77 9.74 -6.40 1.50
CA GLY A 77 10.09 -5.39 0.51
C GLY A 77 9.18 -4.17 0.56
N ASN A 78 9.15 -3.41 -0.54
CA ASN A 78 8.26 -2.28 -0.65
C ASN A 78 6.88 -2.71 -1.18
N PHE A 79 5.87 -1.94 -0.81
CA PHE A 79 4.48 -2.12 -1.17
C PHE A 79 3.92 -0.80 -1.70
N VAL A 80 3.03 -0.89 -2.68
CA VAL A 80 2.22 0.23 -3.16
C VAL A 80 0.80 -0.28 -3.30
N ASN A 81 -0.14 0.32 -2.55
CA ASN A 81 -1.56 -0.04 -2.57
C ASN A 81 -1.85 -1.54 -2.38
N GLY A 82 -1.06 -2.23 -1.55
CA GLY A 82 -1.22 -3.67 -1.32
C GLY A 82 -0.42 -4.58 -2.24
N ALA A 83 0.12 -4.08 -3.36
CA ALA A 83 0.93 -4.88 -4.27
C ALA A 83 2.43 -4.78 -3.93
N PHE A 84 3.17 -5.86 -4.17
CA PHE A 84 4.64 -5.81 -4.11
C PHE A 84 5.16 -4.85 -5.17
N SER A 85 6.10 -4.00 -4.78
CA SER A 85 6.63 -2.96 -5.65
C SER A 85 8.07 -2.67 -5.27
N GLY A 86 8.86 -2.17 -6.23
CA GLY A 86 10.23 -1.77 -5.95
C GLY A 86 11.12 -2.96 -5.58
N GLN A 87 12.17 -2.71 -4.79
CA GLN A 87 13.05 -3.79 -4.32
C GLN A 87 12.36 -4.63 -3.24
N GLY A 88 12.51 -5.95 -3.34
CA GLY A 88 12.01 -6.89 -2.36
C GLY A 88 12.61 -8.28 -2.51
N LYS A 89 12.25 -9.14 -1.56
CA LYS A 89 12.64 -10.55 -1.52
C LYS A 89 11.40 -11.40 -1.26
N PHE A 90 11.10 -12.28 -2.19
CA PHE A 90 10.12 -13.35 -2.03
C PHE A 90 10.82 -14.64 -1.65
N LYS A 91 10.31 -15.33 -0.64
CA LYS A 91 10.77 -16.66 -0.21
C LYS A 91 9.57 -17.60 -0.23
N ALA A 92 9.62 -18.59 -1.10
CA ALA A 92 8.65 -19.66 -1.08
C ALA A 92 8.96 -20.64 0.05
N LYS A 93 7.93 -21.19 0.68
CA LYS A 93 8.08 -22.32 1.60
C LYS A 93 8.70 -23.53 0.91
N ALA A 94 8.44 -23.68 -0.39
CA ALA A 94 8.98 -24.76 -1.21
C ALA A 94 10.52 -24.73 -1.28
N GLY A 95 11.15 -23.57 -1.05
CA GLY A 95 12.59 -23.43 -0.85
C GLY A 95 13.28 -22.50 -1.84
N TRP A 96 12.61 -22.09 -2.91
CA TRP A 96 13.13 -21.10 -3.85
C TRP A 96 12.94 -19.67 -3.33
N THR A 97 13.82 -18.77 -3.77
CA THR A 97 13.78 -17.35 -3.41
C THR A 97 14.00 -16.47 -4.62
N TYR A 98 13.28 -15.36 -4.72
CA TYR A 98 13.57 -14.31 -5.68
C TYR A 98 13.91 -13.01 -4.93
N GLU A 99 15.00 -12.37 -5.31
CA GLU A 99 15.42 -11.08 -4.77
C GLU A 99 15.69 -10.11 -5.93
N GLY A 100 14.96 -9.00 -5.96
CA GLY A 100 15.04 -8.05 -7.07
C GLY A 100 13.89 -7.07 -7.10
N HIS A 101 13.68 -6.48 -8.27
CA HIS A 101 12.63 -5.50 -8.47
C HIS A 101 11.28 -6.17 -8.78
N PHE A 102 10.21 -5.56 -8.26
CA PHE A 102 8.82 -5.98 -8.40
C PHE A 102 7.97 -4.83 -8.93
N VAL A 103 7.01 -5.15 -9.80
CA VAL A 103 5.96 -4.25 -10.27
C VAL A 103 4.63 -4.98 -10.20
N ASN A 104 3.64 -4.42 -9.52
CA ASN A 104 2.29 -4.98 -9.37
C ASN A 104 2.29 -6.45 -8.90
N GLY A 105 3.14 -6.80 -7.94
CA GLY A 105 3.22 -8.17 -7.42
C GLY A 105 4.16 -9.11 -8.17
N GLN A 106 4.67 -8.73 -9.34
CA GLN A 106 5.45 -9.61 -10.21
C GLN A 106 6.92 -9.20 -10.26
N PRO A 107 7.86 -10.17 -10.32
CA PRO A 107 9.26 -9.91 -10.68
C PRO A 107 9.37 -9.15 -12.02
N GLU A 108 10.02 -7.99 -11.99
CA GLU A 108 10.18 -7.11 -13.17
C GLU A 108 11.53 -6.40 -13.09
N GLY A 109 12.32 -6.42 -14.17
CA GLY A 109 13.66 -5.83 -14.20
C GLY A 109 14.74 -6.77 -13.65
N LYS A 110 15.81 -6.21 -13.07
CA LYS A 110 16.96 -7.00 -12.60
C LYS A 110 16.63 -7.73 -11.30
N GLY A 111 16.99 -9.01 -11.24
CA GLY A 111 16.80 -9.85 -10.05
C GLY A 111 17.66 -11.10 -10.05
N THR A 112 17.57 -11.82 -8.93
CA THR A 112 18.22 -13.11 -8.70
C THR A 112 17.16 -14.11 -8.23
N LEU A 113 16.95 -15.18 -8.99
CA LEU A 113 16.15 -16.33 -8.58
C LEU A 113 17.10 -17.45 -8.14
N THR A 114 16.97 -17.90 -6.90
CA THR A 114 17.62 -19.10 -6.38
C THR A 114 16.58 -20.19 -6.26
N THR A 115 16.79 -21.31 -6.94
CA THR A 115 15.88 -22.47 -6.89
C THR A 115 16.10 -23.30 -5.62
N GLU A 116 15.21 -24.26 -5.38
CA GLU A 116 15.32 -25.22 -4.27
C GLU A 116 16.61 -26.04 -4.32
N ALA A 117 17.13 -26.29 -5.53
CA ALA A 117 18.40 -26.97 -5.76
C ALA A 117 19.63 -26.04 -5.67
N ASN A 118 19.46 -24.82 -5.14
CA ASN A 118 20.49 -23.77 -5.08
C ASN A 118 21.05 -23.34 -6.44
N VAL A 119 20.36 -23.63 -7.55
CA VAL A 119 20.71 -23.07 -8.87
C VAL A 119 20.29 -21.61 -8.90
N VAL A 120 21.21 -20.74 -9.31
CA VAL A 120 21.06 -19.28 -9.27
C VAL A 120 20.93 -18.73 -10.69
N TYR A 121 19.83 -18.01 -10.95
CA TYR A 121 19.55 -17.30 -12.20
C TYR A 121 19.61 -15.80 -11.93
N LYS A 122 20.63 -15.13 -12.48
CA LYS A 122 20.81 -13.67 -12.37
C LYS A 122 20.57 -13.03 -13.72
N GLY A 123 19.63 -12.09 -13.79
CA GLY A 123 19.34 -11.42 -15.04
C GLY A 123 18.08 -10.58 -14.98
N THR A 124 17.49 -10.34 -16.15
CA THR A 124 16.26 -9.57 -16.30
C THR A 124 15.05 -10.49 -16.26
N PHE A 125 14.04 -10.09 -15.49
CA PHE A 125 12.73 -10.73 -15.41
C PHE A 125 11.70 -9.78 -16.00
N LYS A 126 10.72 -10.32 -16.71
CA LYS A 126 9.58 -9.57 -17.23
C LYS A 126 8.32 -10.36 -16.91
N GLN A 127 7.41 -9.75 -16.16
CA GLN A 127 6.17 -10.41 -15.70
C GLN A 127 6.42 -11.77 -15.04
N GLY A 128 7.47 -11.90 -14.23
CA GLY A 128 7.86 -13.15 -13.59
C GLY A 128 8.74 -14.09 -14.42
N ILE A 129 8.95 -13.82 -15.71
CA ILE A 129 9.67 -14.71 -16.62
C ILE A 129 11.12 -14.25 -16.80
N TYR A 130 12.07 -15.14 -16.52
CA TYR A 130 13.50 -14.91 -16.77
C TYR A 130 13.79 -14.78 -18.27
N GLN A 131 14.47 -13.71 -18.67
CA GLN A 131 14.70 -13.37 -20.08
C GLN A 131 16.07 -13.82 -20.63
N ASN A 132 17.01 -14.21 -19.77
CA ASN A 132 18.40 -14.53 -20.17
C ASN A 132 18.60 -16.03 -20.48
N ALA A 133 17.76 -16.58 -21.36
CA ALA A 133 18.01 -17.89 -21.96
C ALA A 133 19.03 -17.72 -23.10
N HIS A 134 20.32 -17.92 -22.79
CA HIS A 134 21.39 -18.10 -23.78
C HIS A 134 21.89 -19.54 -23.70
#